data_AF-A0A928H7G4-F1
#
_entry.id   AF-A0A928H7G4-F1
#
_cell.length_a   1.000
_cell.length_b   1.000
_cell.length_c   1.000
_cell.angle_alpha   90.00
_cell.angle_beta   90.00
_cell.angle_gamma   90.00
#
_symmetry.space_group_name_H-M   'P 1'
#
loop_
_entity.id
_entity.type
_entity.pdbx_description
1 polymer ?
#
loop_
_entity_poly.entity_id
_entity_poly.type
_entity_poly.pdbx_seq_one_letter_code
_entity_poly.pdbx_strand_id
1 'polypeptide(L)'
;MPLSEVVPPGVLIVFAFVFGSCLGSFLNVCIWRIPLGESVVVVPSHCPKCNHKIRWFDNVPVIGFLALGGKCRDCKAPISPRYIIME
;
A
#
# COMPACT_ATOMS: atom_id res chain seq x y z
N MET A 1 21.06 0.00 31.68
CA MET A 1 19.83 -0.69 32.11
C MET A 1 19.34 -1.53 30.94
N PRO A 2 19.31 -2.86 31.03
CA PRO A 2 18.89 -3.71 29.92
C PRO A 2 17.37 -3.62 29.72
N LEU A 3 16.93 -3.43 28.47
CA LEU A 3 15.50 -3.36 28.09
C LEU A 3 14.69 -4.59 28.54
N SER A 4 15.36 -5.73 28.74
CA SER A 4 14.77 -7.00 29.19
C SER A 4 14.27 -7.01 30.64
N GLU A 5 14.69 -6.05 31.48
CA GLU A 5 14.21 -5.94 32.87
C GLU A 5 12.95 -5.08 33.01
N VAL A 6 12.68 -4.21 32.02
CA VAL A 6 11.57 -3.24 32.07
C VAL A 6 10.37 -3.70 31.23
N VAL A 7 10.64 -4.49 30.18
CA VAL A 7 9.63 -4.90 29.21
C VAL A 7 9.50 -6.43 29.20
N PRO A 8 8.30 -7.00 29.40
CA PRO A 8 8.10 -8.45 29.35
C PRO A 8 8.58 -9.03 28.01
N PRO A 9 9.25 -10.20 28.00
CA PRO A 9 9.76 -10.81 26.78
C PRO A 9 8.69 -11.00 25.70
N GLY A 10 7.45 -11.32 26.10
CA GLY A 10 6.32 -11.44 25.17
C GLY A 10 5.99 -10.13 24.43
N VAL A 11 6.12 -8.98 25.09
CA VAL A 11 5.88 -7.67 24.47
C VAL A 11 6.96 -7.36 23.43
N LEU A 12 8.22 -7.69 23.72
CA LEU A 12 9.32 -7.53 22.76
C LEU A 12 9.13 -8.41 21.52
N ILE A 13 8.67 -9.66 21.70
CA ILE A 13 8.40 -10.59 20.59
C ILE A 13 7.25 -10.07 19.72
N VAL A 14 6.14 -9.65 20.32
CA VAL A 14 5.00 -9.11 19.57
C VAL A 14 5.40 -7.85 18.82
N PHE A 15 6.13 -6.94 19.47
CA PHE A 15 6.63 -5.72 18.82
C PHE A 15 7.55 -6.05 17.64
N ALA A 16 8.54 -6.94 17.83
CA ALA A 16 9.45 -7.35 16.79
C ALA A 16 8.73 -8.01 15.61
N PHE A 17 7.71 -8.82 15.88
CA PHE A 17 6.89 -9.47 14.85
C PHE A 17 6.09 -8.44 14.05
N VAL A 18 5.38 -7.53 14.72
CA VAL A 18 4.61 -6.48 14.05
C VAL A 18 5.53 -5.59 13.23
N PHE A 19 6.60 -5.07 13.85
CA PHE A 19 7.56 -4.21 13.17
C PHE A 19 8.24 -4.93 11.99
N GLY A 20 8.66 -6.18 12.19
CA GLY A 20 9.26 -7.00 11.14
C GLY A 20 8.29 -7.28 9.99
N SER A 21 7.01 -7.50 10.28
CA SER A 21 5.98 -7.69 9.25
C SER A 21 5.73 -6.42 8.43
N CYS A 22 5.67 -5.26 9.08
CA CYS A 22 5.56 -3.97 8.40
C CYS A 22 6.78 -3.70 7.53
N LEU A 23 7.98 -3.93 8.06
CA LEU A 23 9.23 -3.72 7.34
C LEU A 23 9.37 -4.67 6.15
N GLY A 24 9.06 -5.96 6.35
CA GLY A 24 9.09 -6.97 5.29
C GLY A 24 8.10 -6.66 4.16
N SER A 25 6.89 -6.21 4.49
CA SER A 25 5.90 -5.78 3.50
C SER A 25 6.40 -4.58 2.67
N PHE A 26 6.99 -3.58 3.31
CA PHE A 26 7.55 -2.42 2.60
C PHE A 26 8.75 -2.81 1.73
N LEU A 27 9.67 -3.63 2.24
CA LEU A 27 10.81 -4.11 1.46
C LEU A 27 10.38 -4.91 0.24
N ASN A 28 9.30 -5.67 0.32
CA ASN A 28 8.76 -6.40 -0.82
C ASN A 28 8.32 -5.46 -1.95
N VAL A 29 7.71 -4.33 -1.62
CA VAL A 29 7.37 -3.26 -2.59
C VAL A 29 8.64 -2.66 -3.21
N CYS A 30 9.65 -2.37 -2.39
CA CYS A 30 10.93 -1.83 -2.84
C CYS A 30 11.67 -2.77 -3.81
N ILE A 31 11.73 -4.08 -3.49
CA ILE A 31 12.40 -5.09 -4.33
C ILE A 31 11.77 -5.15 -5.72
N TRP A 32 10.46 -4.99 -5.81
CA TRP A 32 9.76 -5.00 -7.08
C TRP A 32 9.94 -3.70 -7.88
N ARG A 33 9.79 -2.54 -7.23
CA ARG A 33 9.73 -1.23 -7.90
C ARG A 33 11.10 -0.63 -8.24
N ILE A 34 12.12 -0.81 -7.39
CA ILE A 34 13.44 -0.18 -7.55
C ILE A 34 14.15 -0.63 -8.85
N PRO A 35 14.20 -1.93 -9.20
CA PRO A 35 14.86 -2.37 -10.44
C PRO A 35 14.19 -1.87 -11.72
N LEU A 36 12.88 -1.58 -11.65
CA LEU A 36 12.08 -1.05 -12.75
C LEU A 36 12.20 0.49 -12.87
N GLY A 37 12.91 1.15 -11.95
CA GLY A 37 13.00 2.61 -11.90
C GLY A 37 11.67 3.29 -11.52
N GLU A 38 10.74 2.53 -10.96
CA GLU A 38 9.43 3.02 -10.55
C GLU A 38 9.51 3.69 -9.18
N SER A 39 8.75 4.75 -9.01
CA SER A 39 8.67 5.46 -7.74
C SER A 39 8.00 4.59 -6.67
N VAL A 40 8.71 4.39 -5.55
CA VAL A 40 8.19 3.67 -4.37
C VAL A 40 7.11 4.47 -3.64
N VAL A 41 7.11 5.80 -3.79
CA VAL A 41 6.27 6.74 -3.02
C VAL A 41 5.25 7.47 -3.89
N VAL A 42 5.46 7.58 -5.21
CA VAL A 42 4.75 8.54 -6.06
C VAL A 42 4.38 7.90 -7.39
N VAL A 43 3.50 6.90 -7.41
CA VAL A 43 2.74 6.61 -8.63
C VAL A 43 1.35 7.21 -8.43
N PRO A 44 1.10 8.41 -8.96
CA PRO A 44 -0.28 8.88 -9.05
C PRO A 44 -0.99 7.94 -10.02
N SER A 45 -1.84 7.04 -9.53
CA SER A 45 -2.60 6.17 -10.41
C SER A 45 -3.47 7.03 -11.33
N HIS A 46 -3.46 6.75 -12.63
CA HIS A 46 -4.29 7.46 -13.60
C HIS A 46 -5.37 6.51 -14.09
N CYS A 47 -6.55 7.03 -14.36
CA CYS A 47 -7.59 6.19 -14.95
C CYS A 47 -7.15 5.77 -16.37
N PRO A 48 -7.09 4.47 -16.70
CA PRO A 48 -6.64 4.01 -18.03
C PRO A 48 -7.61 4.37 -19.17
N LYS A 49 -8.80 4.90 -18.87
CA LYS A 49 -9.81 5.30 -19.85
C LYS A 49 -9.88 6.80 -20.10
N CYS A 50 -9.85 7.62 -19.04
CA CYS A 50 -9.96 9.08 -19.16
C CYS A 50 -8.68 9.84 -18.81
N ASN A 51 -7.62 9.12 -18.42
CA ASN A 51 -6.33 9.66 -18.02
C ASN A 51 -6.37 10.69 -16.89
N HIS A 52 -7.49 10.78 -16.15
CA HIS A 52 -7.60 11.64 -14.99
C HIS A 52 -6.75 11.10 -13.85
N LYS A 53 -6.10 12.00 -13.11
CA LYS A 53 -5.40 11.66 -11.87
C LYS A 53 -6.40 11.10 -10.86
N ILE A 54 -6.17 9.87 -10.43
CA ILE A 54 -6.90 9.29 -9.30
C ILE A 54 -6.42 10.02 -8.04
N ARG A 55 -7.38 10.49 -7.24
CA ARG A 55 -7.08 11.20 -5.99
C ARG A 55 -6.47 10.21 -5.01
N TRP A 56 -5.55 10.66 -4.17
CA TRP A 56 -4.84 9.78 -3.24
C TRP A 56 -5.79 8.99 -2.31
N PHE A 57 -6.94 9.57 -1.91
CA PHE A 57 -7.96 8.87 -1.12
C PHE A 57 -8.81 7.87 -1.92
N ASP A 58 -8.94 8.06 -3.23
CA ASP A 58 -9.59 7.09 -4.13
C ASP A 58 -8.66 5.87 -4.36
N ASN A 59 -7.37 6.02 -4.06
CA ASN A 59 -6.32 5.02 -4.21
C ASN A 59 -6.02 4.25 -2.90
N VAL A 60 -6.75 4.51 -1.82
CA VAL A 60 -6.60 3.76 -0.57
C VAL A 60 -7.06 2.32 -0.80
N PRO A 61 -6.19 1.31 -0.60
CA PRO A 61 -6.54 -0.09 -0.84
C PRO A 61 -7.81 -0.47 -0.08
N VAL A 62 -8.68 -1.28 -0.70
CA VAL A 62 -9.96 -1.77 -0.15
C VAL A 62 -11.02 -0.68 0.05
N ILE A 63 -10.73 0.42 0.75
CA ILE A 63 -11.71 1.47 1.08
C ILE A 63 -12.08 2.30 -0.16
N GLY A 64 -11.08 2.74 -0.93
CA GLY A 64 -11.31 3.50 -2.16
C GLY A 64 -12.07 2.68 -3.21
N PHE A 65 -11.72 1.40 -3.36
CA PHE A 65 -12.38 0.49 -4.31
C PHE A 65 -13.85 0.23 -3.95
N LEU A 66 -14.15 -0.02 -2.66
CA LEU A 66 -15.52 -0.23 -2.19
C LEU A 66 -16.35 1.06 -2.29
N ALA A 67 -15.78 2.21 -1.90
CA ALA A 67 -16.45 3.50 -1.98
C ALA A 67 -16.78 3.92 -3.43
N LEU A 68 -15.95 3.51 -4.39
CA LEU A 68 -16.13 3.80 -5.81
C LEU A 68 -16.81 2.67 -6.60
N GLY A 69 -17.11 1.53 -5.95
CA GLY A 69 -17.68 0.35 -6.60
C GLY A 69 -16.81 -0.20 -7.73
N GLY A 70 -15.49 -0.08 -7.62
CA GLY A 70 -14.54 -0.47 -8.66
C GLY A 70 -14.62 0.35 -9.95
N LYS A 71 -15.10 1.59 -9.89
CA LYS A 71 -15.21 2.49 -11.05
C LYS A 71 -14.45 3.79 -10.83
N CYS A 72 -13.97 4.40 -11.91
CA CYS A 72 -13.40 5.75 -11.85
C CYS A 72 -14.47 6.76 -11.45
N ARG A 73 -14.13 7.67 -10.53
CA ARG A 73 -15.05 8.73 -10.07
C ARG A 73 -15.52 9.64 -11.20
N ASP A 74 -14.63 9.99 -12.12
CA ASP A 74 -14.90 11.00 -13.15
C ASP A 74 -15.58 10.41 -14.39
N CYS A 75 -15.09 9.28 -14.90
CA CYS A 75 -15.62 8.67 -16.13
C CYS A 75 -16.50 7.43 -15.90
N LYS A 76 -16.66 6.97 -14.65
CA LYS A 76 -17.41 5.76 -14.26
C LYS A 76 -16.96 4.46 -14.94
N ALA A 77 -15.81 4.47 -15.64
CA ALA A 77 -15.26 3.27 -16.25
C ALA A 77 -14.75 2.30 -15.17
N PRO A 78 -14.91 0.97 -15.37
CA PRO A 78 -14.40 -0.02 -14.42
C PRO A 78 -12.87 0.07 -14.32
N ILE A 79 -12.36 0.11 -13.09
CA ILE A 79 -10.92 0.04 -12.79
C ILE A 79 -10.61 -1.41 -12.44
N SER A 80 -9.66 -2.01 -13.16
CA SER A 80 -9.28 -3.40 -12.94
C SER A 80 -8.63 -3.58 -11.56
N PRO A 81 -9.06 -4.57 -10.74
CA PRO A 81 -8.46 -4.83 -9.43
C PRO A 81 -6.99 -5.25 -9.51
N ARG A 82 -6.51 -5.67 -10.69
CA ARG A 82 -5.07 -5.94 -10.92
C ARG A 82 -4.18 -4.75 -10.61
N TYR A 83 -4.70 -3.52 -10.69
CA TYR A 83 -3.93 -2.31 -10.41
C TYR A 83 -3.79 -2.03 -8.89
N ILE A 84 -4.70 -2.55 -8.06
CA ILE A 84 -4.70 -2.36 -6.60
C ILE A 84 -3.96 -3.50 -5.88
N ILE A 85 -3.91 -4.68 -6.50
CA ILE A 85 -3.32 -5.90 -5.90
C ILE A 85 -1.82 -6.04 -6.23
N MET A 86 -1.37 -5.42 -7.32
CA MET A 86 0.04 -5.46 -7.77
C MET A 86 0.84 -4.24 -7.33
N GLU A 87 0.19 -3.21 -6.76
CA GLU A 87 0.84 -2.02 -6.19
C GLU A 87 1.01 -2.11 -4.68
#